data_AF-A0A0D0DC44-F1
#
_entry.id   AF-A0A0D0DC44-F1
#
_cell.length_a   1.000
_cell.length_b   1.000
_cell.length_c   1.000
_cell.angle_alpha   90.00
_cell.angle_beta   90.00
_cell.angle_gamma   90.00
#
_symmetry.space_group_name_H-M   'P 1'
#
loop_
_entity.id
_entity.type
_entity.pdbx_description
1 polymer ?
#
loop_
_entity_poly.entity_id
_entity_poly.type
_entity_poly.pdbx_seq_one_letter_code
_entity_poly.pdbx_strand_id
1 'polypeptide(L)' 'LKILYYAVVVLKNVSGLTYTDQEGVRVMLQDKDIWDRYIKVNSSIYHISCIPFQNKGFVYFDKVRPLLPSHSKGEHI' A
#
# COMPACT_ATOMS: atom_id res chain seq x y z
N LEU A 1 -8.43 0.05 9.24
CA LEU A 1 -7.95 1.33 8.64
C LEU A 1 -6.43 1.48 8.70
N LYS A 2 -5.81 1.42 9.89
CA LYS A 2 -4.35 1.47 10.07
C LYS A 2 -3.58 0.46 9.20
N ILE A 3 -4.00 -0.81 9.19
CA ILE A 3 -3.38 -1.87 8.38
C ILE A 3 -3.43 -1.56 6.87
N LEU A 4 -4.59 -1.10 6.38
CA LEU A 4 -4.79 -0.73 4.98
C LEU A 4 -3.93 0.47 4.57
N TYR A 5 -3.77 1.46 5.46
CA TYR A 5 -2.87 2.58 5.21
C TYR A 5 -1.42 2.12 5.07
N TYR A 6 -0.92 1.29 5.99
CA TYR A 6 0.45 0.79 5.89
C TYR A 6 0.65 -0.12 4.67
N ALA A 7 -0.36 -0.90 4.28
CA ALA A 7 -0.32 -1.66 3.03
C ALA A 7 -0.10 -0.73 1.82
N VAL A 8 -0.85 0.38 1.73
CA VAL A 8 -0.67 1.37 0.66
C VAL A 8 0.69 2.08 0.75
N VAL A 9 1.18 2.39 1.95
CA VAL A 9 2.53 2.96 2.13
C VAL A 9 3.60 2.01 1.59
N VAL A 10 3.51 0.72 1.87
CA VAL A 10 4.45 -0.28 1.33
C VAL A 10 4.33 -0.34 -0.19
N LEU A 11 3.10 -0.39 -0.73
CA LEU A 11 2.86 -0.43 -2.19
C LEU A 11 3.44 0.78 -2.93
N LYS A 12 3.30 1.98 -2.38
CA LYS A 12 3.88 3.21 -2.95
C LYS A 12 5.42 3.18 -3.01
N ASN A 13 6.06 2.32 -2.23
CA ASN A 13 7.51 2.14 -2.20
C ASN A 13 8.00 0.91 -2.98
N VAL A 14 7.10 0.14 -3.64
CA VAL A 14 7.51 -1.02 -4.44
C VAL A 14 8.09 -0.55 -5.76
N SER A 15 9.36 -0.89 -6.00
CA SER A 15 9.99 -0.65 -7.30
C SER A 15 9.35 -1.52 -8.39
N GLY A 16 9.11 -0.93 -9.56
CA GLY A 16 8.54 -1.63 -10.71
C GLY A 16 7.01 -1.72 -10.73
N LEU A 17 6.31 -1.11 -9.78
CA LEU A 17 4.84 -1.03 -9.80
C LEU A 17 4.39 0.43 -9.74
N THR A 18 3.42 0.80 -10.59
CA THR A 18 2.80 2.12 -10.54
C THR A 18 1.57 2.05 -9.63
N TYR A 19 1.59 2.82 -8.53
CA TYR A 19 0.47 2.98 -7.62
C TYR A 19 -0.15 4.37 -7.71
N THR A 20 -1.47 4.47 -7.80
CA THR A 20 -2.22 5.72 -7.58
C THR A 20 -3.32 5.54 -6.55
N ASP A 21 -3.69 6.59 -5.82
CA ASP A 21 -4.78 6.51 -4.83
C ASP A 21 -6.15 6.28 -5.49
N GLN A 22 -6.29 6.53 -6.80
CA GLN A 22 -7.52 6.28 -7.54
C GLN A 22 -7.60 4.86 -8.11
N GLU A 23 -6.51 4.37 -8.70
CA GLU A 23 -6.50 3.13 -9.48
C GLU A 23 -5.73 2.00 -8.80
N GLY A 24 -5.06 2.26 -7.68
CA GLY A 24 -4.27 1.29 -6.95
C GLY A 24 -3.01 0.92 -7.72
N VAL A 25 -2.53 -0.31 -7.52
CA VAL A 25 -1.50 -0.86 -8.40
C VAL A 25 -2.14 -1.17 -9.73
N ARG A 26 -1.75 -0.45 -10.78
CA ARG A 26 -2.08 -0.83 -12.15
C ARG A 26 -1.26 -2.06 -12.52
N VAL A 27 -1.86 -3.25 -12.39
CA VAL A 27 -1.22 -4.50 -12.82
C VAL A 27 -1.61 -4.73 -14.27
N MET A 28 -0.73 -4.35 -15.20
CA MET A 28 -0.85 -4.74 -16.60
C MET A 28 -0.28 -6.15 -16.82
N LEU A 29 -0.47 -6.71 -18.00
CA LEU A 29 0.01 -8.06 -18.33
C LEU A 29 1.53 -8.20 -18.11
N GLN A 30 2.28 -7.14 -18.40
CA GLN A 30 3.73 -7.05 -18.23
C GLN A 30 4.20 -6.92 -16.77
N ASP A 31 3.31 -6.51 -15.86
CA ASP A 31 3.62 -6.31 -14.43
C ASP A 31 3.11 -7.46 -13.55
N LYS A 32 2.45 -8.44 -14.18
CA LYS A 32 1.76 -9.53 -13.48
C LYS A 32 2.74 -10.44 -12.75
N ASP A 33 3.90 -10.73 -13.33
CA ASP A 33 4.93 -11.54 -12.65
C ASP A 33 5.52 -10.80 -11.44
N ILE A 34 5.71 -9.48 -11.56
CA ILE A 34 6.19 -8.63 -10.48
C ILE A 34 5.16 -8.60 -9.33
N TRP A 35 3.88 -8.42 -9.67
CA TRP A 35 2.78 -8.45 -8.70
C TRP A 35 2.63 -9.82 -8.02
N ASP A 36 2.62 -10.90 -8.78
CA ASP A 36 2.48 -12.26 -8.24
C ASP A 36 3.68 -12.62 -7.36
N ARG A 37 4.90 -12.25 -7.78
CA ARG A 37 6.11 -12.42 -6.97
C ARG A 37 6.06 -11.59 -5.72
N TYR A 38 5.61 -10.34 -5.81
CA TYR A 38 5.39 -9.49 -4.64
C TYR A 38 4.47 -10.24 -3.68
N ILE A 39 3.19 -10.49 -4.07
CA ILE A 39 2.14 -11.17 -3.27
C ILE A 39 2.59 -12.53 -2.68
N LYS A 40 3.40 -13.30 -3.41
CA LYS A 40 3.86 -14.63 -2.97
C LYS A 40 5.05 -14.61 -2.02
N VAL A 41 5.95 -13.63 -2.12
CA VAL A 41 7.22 -13.63 -1.35
C VAL A 41 7.04 -13.18 0.11
N ASN A 42 5.98 -12.43 0.42
CA ASN A 42 5.74 -11.91 1.77
C ASN A 42 4.37 -12.32 2.32
N SER A 43 4.31 -13.30 3.22
CA SER A 43 3.06 -13.65 3.93
C SER A 43 2.72 -12.72 5.11
N SER A 44 3.31 -11.53 5.18
CA SER A 44 3.06 -10.60 6.29
C SER A 44 1.63 -10.03 6.21
N ILE A 45 1.06 -9.69 7.36
CA ILE A 45 -0.32 -9.17 7.45
C ILE A 45 -0.55 -7.92 6.59
N TYR A 46 0.47 -7.06 6.46
CA TYR A 46 0.42 -5.84 5.65
C TYR A 46 0.42 -6.15 4.15
N HIS A 47 1.00 -7.27 3.76
CA HIS A 47 1.18 -7.63 2.38
C HIS A 47 -0.03 -8.41 1.82
N ILE A 48 -0.64 -9.29 2.62
CA ILE A 48 -1.97 -9.84 2.30
C ILE A 48 -2.99 -8.70 2.18
N SER A 49 -2.84 -7.66 3.02
CA SER A 49 -3.66 -6.46 2.94
C SER A 49 -3.40 -5.59 1.70
N CYS A 50 -2.39 -5.91 0.88
CA CYS A 50 -2.15 -5.25 -0.41
C CYS A 50 -3.05 -5.79 -1.53
N ILE A 51 -3.51 -7.05 -1.43
CA ILE A 51 -4.31 -7.74 -2.47
C ILE A 51 -5.53 -6.92 -2.93
N PRO A 52 -6.31 -6.28 -2.03
CA PRO A 52 -7.47 -5.48 -2.44
C PRO A 52 -7.13 -4.24 -3.27
N PHE A 53 -5.85 -3.86 -3.36
CA PHE A 53 -5.40 -2.68 -4.09
C PHE A 53 -4.86 -2.97 -5.49
N GLN A 54 -4.99 -4.22 -5.97
CA GLN A 54 -4.81 -4.53 -7.38
C GLN A 54 -5.91 -3.88 -8.21
N ASN A 55 -5.55 -2.94 -9.09
CA ASN A 55 -6.48 -2.19 -9.94
C ASN A 55 -7.62 -1.50 -9.16
N LYS A 56 -7.40 -1.21 -7.87
CA LYS A 56 -8.34 -0.51 -7.00
C LYS A 56 -7.59 0.38 -6.03
N GLY A 57 -7.75 1.69 -6.17
CA GLY A 57 -7.04 2.65 -5.33
C GLY A 57 -7.64 2.81 -3.94
N PHE A 58 -6.86 3.44 -3.05
CA PHE A 58 -7.38 3.91 -1.77
C PHE A 58 -7.66 5.42 -1.81
N VAL A 59 -8.82 5.80 -2.34
CA VAL A 59 -9.20 7.21 -2.60
C VAL A 59 -9.15 8.08 -1.34
N TYR A 60 -9.30 7.49 -0.16
CA TYR A 60 -9.29 8.19 1.12
C TYR A 60 -7.91 8.22 1.80
N PHE A 61 -6.84 7.76 1.13
CA PHE A 61 -5.51 7.67 1.71
C PHE A 61 -5.06 8.99 2.37
N ASP A 62 -5.19 10.13 1.67
CA ASP A 62 -4.83 11.44 2.21
C ASP A 62 -5.74 11.89 3.37
N LYS A 63 -7.00 11.48 3.38
CA LYS A 63 -7.94 11.79 4.50
C LYS A 63 -7.63 10.95 5.74
N VAL A 64 -7.08 9.76 5.55
CA VAL A 64 -6.75 8.81 6.62
C VAL A 64 -5.37 9.10 7.21
N ARG A 65 -4.41 9.57 6.40
CA ARG A 65 -3.05 9.94 6.82
C ARG A 65 -3.01 10.75 8.13
N PRO A 66 -3.74 11.88 8.29
CA PRO A 66 -3.67 12.70 9.51
C PRO A 66 -4.35 12.07 10.73
N LEU A 67 -5.21 11.06 10.54
CA LEU A 67 -5.93 10.38 11.62
C LEU A 67 -5.13 9.22 12.23
N LEU A 68 -4.04 8.82 11.56
CA LEU A 68 -3.17 7.78 12.06
C LEU A 68 -2.09 8.44 12.92
N PRO A 69 -1.75 7.83 14.07
CA PRO A 69 -0.63 8.32 14.85
C PRO A 69 0.60 8.32 13.95
N SER A 70 1.09 9.51 13.60
CA SER A 70 2.38 9.64 12.94
C SER A 70 3.40 8.96 13.83
N HIS A 71 4.36 8.26 13.23
CA HIS A 71 5.56 7.87 13.96
C HIS A 71 6.32 9.16 14.31
N SER A 72 5.89 9.82 15.37
CA SER A 72 6.50 10.93 16.09
C SER A 72 5.89 10.79 17.49
N LYS A 73 6.37 9.83 18.29
CA LYS A 73 7.45 10.03 19.26
C LYS A 73 7.11 11.22 20.15
N GLY A 74 6.99 10.97 21.45
CA GLY A 74 7.00 12.04 22.43
C GLY A 74 8.22 12.91 22.20
N GLU A 75 7.99 14.09 21.63
CA GLU A 75 8.84 15.24 21.77
C GLU A 75 8.09 16.12 22.77
N HIS A 76 8.20 15.71 24.03
CA HIS A 76 7.80 16.54 25.15
C HIS A 76 8.96 17.52 25.35
N ILE A 77 8.72 18.79 25.05
CA ILE A 77 9.52 19.90 25.58
C ILE A 77 9.34 20.00 27.09
#